data_AF-G4A8M2-F1
#
_entry.id   AF-G4A8M2-F1
#
_cell.length_a   1.000
_cell.length_b   1.000
_cell.length_c   1.000
_cell.angle_alpha   90.00
_cell.angle_beta   90.00
_cell.angle_gamma   90.00
#
_symmetry.space_group_name_H-M   'P 1'
#
loop_
_entity.id
_entity.type
_entity.pdbx_description
1 polymer ?
#
loop_
_entity_poly.entity_id
_entity_poly.type
_entity_poly.pdbx_seq_one_letter_code
_entity_poly.pdbx_strand_id
1 'polypeptide(L)'
;MKKLSASLLLAGSLLALVGCEEKNLTIYDYLQNEELLNKTLNECISGALNDEHKCQTVKGAYANIDSFKNGSLSEEHLKMLGKK
;
A
#
# COMPACT_ATOMS: atom_id res chain seq x y z
N MET A 1 -24.22 32.70 41.83
CA MET A 1 -23.26 31.68 41.32
C MET A 1 -23.94 30.33 41.24
N LYS A 2 -24.16 29.78 40.05
CA LYS A 2 -24.28 28.34 39.80
C LYS A 2 -24.13 28.12 38.29
N LYS A 3 -23.05 27.43 37.95
CA LYS A 3 -22.57 27.12 36.62
C LYS A 3 -23.50 26.05 36.03
N LEU A 4 -24.01 26.27 34.82
CA LEU A 4 -24.60 25.20 34.02
C LEU A 4 -23.58 24.78 32.98
N SER A 5 -23.06 23.59 33.22
CA SER A 5 -22.10 22.83 32.42
C SER A 5 -22.61 22.62 30.99
N ALA A 6 -21.90 23.18 30.02
CA ALA A 6 -22.05 22.82 28.62
C ALA A 6 -21.38 21.46 28.39
N SER A 7 -22.16 20.39 28.42
CA SER A 7 -21.75 19.08 27.93
C SER A 7 -21.71 19.12 26.41
N LEU A 8 -20.54 19.41 25.84
CA LEU A 8 -20.26 19.24 24.41
C LEU A 8 -19.76 17.80 24.19
N LEU A 9 -20.69 16.85 24.07
CA LEU A 9 -20.44 15.48 23.63
C LEU A 9 -20.80 15.36 22.15
N LEU A 10 -19.92 15.83 21.26
CA LEU A 10 -19.97 15.61 19.81
C LEU A 10 -18.51 15.66 19.34
N ALA A 11 -17.95 14.71 18.61
CA ALA A 11 -18.55 13.75 17.70
C ALA A 11 -17.74 12.47 17.69
N GLY A 12 -18.43 11.35 17.50
CA GLY A 12 -17.84 10.05 17.29
C GLY A 12 -16.82 10.09 16.16
N SER A 13 -15.59 9.72 16.48
CA SER A 13 -14.66 9.20 15.49
C SER A 13 -15.30 7.94 14.91
N LEU A 14 -15.99 8.12 13.79
CA LEU A 14 -16.21 7.08 12.81
C LEU A 14 -14.83 6.67 12.31
N LEU A 15 -14.14 5.85 13.10
CA LEU A 15 -13.21 4.88 12.57
C LEU A 15 -14.07 3.88 11.79
N ALA A 16 -14.54 4.33 10.63
CA ALA A 16 -14.77 3.44 9.53
C ALA A 16 -13.40 2.86 9.20
N LEU A 17 -13.02 1.82 9.95
CA LEU A 17 -12.30 0.69 9.37
C LEU A 17 -13.25 0.16 8.29
N VAL A 18 -13.28 0.88 7.17
CA VAL A 18 -13.50 0.23 5.90
C VAL A 18 -12.41 -0.83 5.92
N GLY A 19 -12.82 -2.07 6.15
CA GLY A 19 -11.97 -3.19 5.84
C GLY A 19 -11.61 -2.99 4.38
N CYS A 20 -10.44 -2.39 4.14
CA CYS A 20 -9.78 -2.45 2.85
C CYS A 20 -9.63 -3.93 2.64
N GLU A 21 -10.55 -4.51 1.87
CA GLU A 21 -10.34 -5.76 1.19
C GLU A 21 -8.93 -5.66 0.62
N GLU A 22 -7.99 -6.41 1.17
CA GLU A 22 -6.62 -6.45 0.66
C GLU A 22 -6.73 -7.04 -0.74
N LYS A 23 -6.96 -6.18 -1.73
CA LYS A 23 -6.79 -6.57 -3.12
C LYS A 23 -5.37 -7.08 -3.22
N ASN A 24 -5.23 -8.32 -3.69
CA ASN A 24 -3.94 -8.87 -4.07
C ASN A 24 -3.36 -7.97 -5.17
N LEU A 25 -2.46 -7.07 -4.76
CA LEU A 25 -1.78 -6.15 -5.66
C LEU A 25 -0.77 -6.92 -6.49
N THR A 26 -0.67 -6.57 -7.76
CA THR A 26 0.33 -7.10 -8.67
C THR A 26 1.65 -6.35 -8.53
N ILE A 27 2.71 -6.85 -9.17
CA ILE A 27 3.97 -6.11 -9.28
C ILE A 27 3.73 -4.73 -9.91
N TYR A 28 2.92 -4.67 -10.97
CA TYR A 28 2.59 -3.43 -11.65
C TYR A 28 1.85 -2.43 -10.74
N ASP A 29 0.93 -2.90 -9.89
CA ASP A 29 0.22 -2.00 -8.95
C ASP A 29 1.18 -1.33 -7.96
N TYR A 30 2.21 -2.06 -7.49
CA TYR A 30 3.26 -1.49 -6.63
C TYR A 30 4.19 -0.53 -7.37
N LEU A 31 4.53 -0.81 -8.64
CA LEU A 31 5.34 0.09 -9.47
C LEU A 31 4.67 1.46 -9.66
N GLN A 32 3.34 1.49 -9.68
CA GLN A 32 2.54 2.71 -9.81
C GLN A 32 2.51 3.57 -8.53
N ASN A 33 2.94 3.02 -7.38
CA ASN A 33 2.89 3.70 -6.09
C ASN A 33 4.18 3.43 -5.28
N GLU A 34 5.19 4.27 -5.50
CA GLU A 34 6.50 4.16 -4.86
C GLU A 34 6.45 4.30 -3.33
N GLU A 35 5.53 5.10 -2.78
CA GLU A 35 5.35 5.23 -1.33
C GLU A 35 4.88 3.91 -0.71
N LEU A 36 3.85 3.31 -1.31
CA LEU A 36 3.33 2.02 -0.88
C LEU A 36 4.38 0.91 -1.02
N LEU A 37 5.09 0.87 -2.16
CA LEU A 37 6.20 -0.05 -2.40
C LEU A 37 7.26 0.03 -1.30
N ASN A 38 7.76 1.23 -1.01
CA ASN A 38 8.82 1.44 -0.02
C ASN A 38 8.34 1.09 1.40
N LYS A 39 7.11 1.49 1.76
CA LYS A 39 6.52 1.15 3.05
C LYS A 39 6.41 -0.37 3.22
N THR A 40 5.80 -1.07 2.27
CA THR A 40 5.60 -2.52 2.37
C THR A 40 6.92 -3.28 2.29
N LEU A 41 7.90 -2.81 1.52
CA LEU A 41 9.24 -3.40 1.48
C LEU A 41 9.93 -3.29 2.85
N ASN A 42 9.83 -2.14 3.52
CA ASN A 42 10.37 -1.96 4.86
C ASN A 42 9.67 -2.87 5.89
N GLU A 43 8.35 -3.03 5.79
CA GLU A 43 7.60 -3.99 6.62
C GLU A 43 8.06 -5.43 6.38
N CYS A 44 8.37 -5.81 5.14
CA CYS A 44 8.95 -7.12 4.81
C CYS A 44 10.36 -7.31 5.36
N ILE A 45 11.24 -6.31 5.25
CA ILE A 45 12.63 -6.38 5.71
C ILE A 45 12.69 -6.42 7.24
N SER A 46 11.85 -5.64 7.92
CA SER A 46 11.77 -5.61 9.38
C SER A 46 11.09 -6.84 9.98
N GLY A 47 10.44 -7.69 9.17
CA GLY A 47 9.62 -8.81 9.64
C GLY A 47 8.30 -8.40 10.27
N ALA A 48 7.88 -7.13 10.10
CA ALA A 48 6.57 -6.66 10.52
C ALA A 48 5.44 -7.23 9.65
N LEU A 49 5.73 -7.56 8.39
CA LEU A 49 4.82 -8.24 7.46
C LEU A 49 5.19 -9.73 7.33
N ASN A 50 4.27 -10.60 7.72
CA ASN A 50 4.45 -12.06 7.72
C ASN A 50 3.88 -12.75 6.47
N ASP A 51 3.36 -11.99 5.51
CA ASP A 51 2.86 -12.52 4.25
C ASP A 51 4.02 -12.69 3.25
N GLU A 52 4.49 -13.93 3.12
CA GLU A 52 5.60 -14.26 2.22
C GLU A 52 5.26 -13.92 0.76
N HIS A 53 4.05 -14.22 0.30
CA HIS A 53 3.66 -13.97 -1.09
C HIS A 53 3.67 -12.48 -1.40
N LYS A 54 3.06 -11.66 -0.52
CA LYS A 54 3.08 -10.20 -0.63
C LYS A 54 4.50 -9.65 -0.63
N CYS A 55 5.37 -10.19 0.24
CA CYS A 55 6.78 -9.80 0.26
C CYS A 55 7.53 -10.19 -1.02
N GLN A 56 7.23 -11.34 -1.63
CA GLN A 56 7.80 -11.71 -2.93
C GLN A 56 7.33 -10.76 -4.04
N THR A 57 6.03 -10.42 -4.07
CA THR A 57 5.49 -9.46 -5.04
C THR A 57 6.16 -8.09 -4.92
N VAL A 58 6.30 -7.57 -3.70
CA VAL A 58 6.93 -6.27 -3.41
C VAL A 58 8.41 -6.26 -3.78
N LYS A 59 9.14 -7.34 -3.49
CA LYS A 59 10.55 -7.49 -3.92
C LYS A 59 10.66 -7.53 -5.44
N GLY A 60 9.74 -8.21 -6.12
CA GLY A 60 9.64 -8.20 -7.59
C GLY A 60 9.40 -6.80 -8.16
N ALA A 61 8.53 -6.01 -7.53
CA ALA A 61 8.32 -4.60 -7.91
C ALA A 61 9.58 -3.75 -7.68
N TYR A 62 10.22 -3.89 -6.53
CA TYR A 62 11.46 -3.18 -6.22
C TYR A 62 12.57 -3.51 -7.23
N ALA A 63 12.70 -4.76 -7.66
CA ALA A 63 13.67 -5.16 -8.68
C ALA A 63 13.42 -4.54 -10.07
N ASN A 64 12.20 -4.09 -10.36
CA ASN A 64 11.82 -3.50 -11.65
C ASN A 64 11.68 -1.97 -11.61
N ILE A 65 11.81 -1.33 -10.45
CA ILE A 65 11.44 0.08 -10.26
C ILE A 65 12.25 1.04 -11.15
N ASP A 66 13.56 0.80 -11.31
CA ASP A 66 14.41 1.65 -12.14
C ASP A 66 14.05 1.52 -13.63
N SER A 67 13.85 0.29 -14.10
CA SER A 67 13.39 0.00 -15.48
C SER A 67 11.99 0.51 -15.75
N PHE A 68 11.14 0.59 -14.73
CA PHE A 68 9.81 1.18 -14.85
C PHE A 68 9.89 2.71 -14.95
N LYS A 69 10.63 3.36 -14.03
CA LYS A 69 10.80 4.82 -13.99
C LYS A 69 11.50 5.37 -15.24
N ASN A 70 12.44 4.62 -15.80
CA ASN A 70 13.15 5.03 -17.02
C ASN A 70 12.37 4.68 -18.32
N GLY A 71 11.21 4.03 -18.21
CA GLY A 71 10.39 3.64 -19.37
C GLY A 71 11.00 2.52 -20.24
N SER A 72 11.91 1.71 -19.71
CA SER A 72 12.57 0.63 -20.48
C SER A 72 11.78 -0.67 -20.53
N LEU A 73 10.70 -0.80 -19.75
CA LEU A 73 9.82 -1.98 -19.79
C LEU A 73 8.88 -1.91 -20.99
N SER A 74 8.89 -2.96 -21.82
CA SER A 74 7.94 -3.08 -22.93
C SER A 74 6.50 -3.26 -22.44
N GLU A 75 5.52 -2.95 -23.29
CA GLU A 75 4.11 -3.17 -22.96
C GLU A 75 3.79 -4.63 -22.58
N GLU A 76 4.41 -5.58 -23.29
CA GLU A 76 4.30 -7.00 -22.98
C GLU A 76 4.87 -7.32 -21.60
N HIS A 77 6.03 -6.73 -21.25
CA HIS A 77 6.62 -6.90 -19.93
C HIS A 77 5.72 -6.32 -18.84
N LEU A 78 5.18 -5.12 -19.04
CA LEU A 78 4.24 -4.51 -18.09
C LEU A 78 2.99 -5.40 -17.88
N LYS A 79 2.47 -6.03 -18.93
CA LYS A 79 1.36 -7.01 -18.83
C LYS A 79 1.75 -8.25 -18.03
N MET A 80 2.96 -8.78 -18.21
CA MET A 80 3.47 -9.89 -17.37
C MET A 80 3.57 -9.49 -15.89
N LEU A 81 3.86 -8.22 -15.60
CA LEU A 81 3.88 -7.68 -14.25
C LEU A 81 2.49 -7.39 -13.67
N GLY A 82 1.41 -7.55 -14.45
CA GLY A 82 0.03 -7.37 -13.99
C GLY A 82 -0.68 -6.11 -14.50
N LYS A 83 -0.10 -5.38 -15.46
CA LYS A 83 -0.82 -4.31 -16.17
C LYS A 83 -2.04 -4.88 -16.90
N LYS A 84 -3.21 -4.27 -16.67
CA LYS A 84 -4.50 -4.63 -17.29
C LYS A 84 -4.76 -3.86 -18.57
#